data_AF-A0AAU1WJL2-F1
#
_entry.id   AF-A0AAU1WJL2-F1
#
_cell.length_a   1.000
_cell.length_b   1.000
_cell.length_c   1.000
_cell.angle_alpha   90.00
_cell.angle_beta   90.00
_cell.angle_gamma   90.00
#
_symmetry.space_group_name_H-M   'P 1'
#
loop_
_entity.id
_entity.type
_entity.pdbx_description
1 polymer ?
#
loop_
_entity_poly.entity_id
_entity_poly.type
_entity_poly.pdbx_seq_one_letter_code
_entity_poly.pdbx_strand_id
1 'polypeptide(L)'
;MAINKLKLTADPFTLIYSITPPLPESDAQPAAPILEAQDDLGNEYLDWGGAYGPSPDGSSTHGTLSGRPALPAEARTLHVRLTFLRAGSEQSHEASQQIPVR
;
A
#
# COMPACT_ATOMS: atom_id res chain seq x y z
N MET A 1 2.73 1.77 -9.77
CA MET A 1 2.03 0.90 -8.81
C MET A 1 0.55 0.96 -9.10
N ALA A 2 -0.20 -0.09 -8.79
CA ALA A 2 -1.65 -0.12 -8.85
C ALA A 2 -2.22 -0.67 -7.54
N ILE A 3 -3.40 -0.17 -7.17
CA ILE A 3 -4.19 -0.71 -6.06
C ILE A 3 -5.17 -1.69 -6.67
N ASN A 4 -5.03 -2.96 -6.31
CA ASN A 4 -5.81 -4.04 -6.91
C ASN A 4 -7.14 -4.22 -6.17
N LYS A 5 -7.14 -4.02 -4.84
CA LYS A 5 -8.33 -4.13 -4.01
C LYS A 5 -8.17 -3.37 -2.71
N LEU A 6 -9.26 -2.73 -2.30
CA LEU A 6 -9.43 -2.13 -0.98
C LEU A 6 -10.49 -2.93 -0.21
N LYS A 7 -10.14 -3.46 0.97
CA LYS A 7 -11.09 -4.11 1.89
C LYS A 7 -11.40 -3.15 3.03
N LEU A 8 -12.64 -2.69 3.07
CA LEU A 8 -13.16 -1.82 4.11
C LEU A 8 -13.65 -2.69 5.28
N THR A 9 -12.96 -2.64 6.43
CA THR A 9 -13.43 -3.27 7.68
C THR A 9 -13.65 -2.22 8.76
N ALA A 10 -14.06 -2.64 9.96
CA ALA A 10 -14.32 -1.72 11.07
C ALA A 10 -13.04 -1.06 11.62
N ASP A 11 -11.89 -1.75 11.56
CA ASP A 11 -10.51 -1.26 11.77
C ASP A 11 -9.56 -2.49 11.78
N PRO A 12 -8.49 -2.57 10.98
CA PRO A 12 -8.04 -1.65 9.93
C PRO A 12 -8.67 -1.92 8.56
N PHE A 13 -8.58 -0.97 7.63
CA PHE A 13 -8.79 -1.30 6.20
C PHE A 13 -7.56 -2.03 5.65
N THR A 14 -7.73 -2.83 4.60
CA THR A 14 -6.62 -3.55 3.95
C THR A 14 -6.46 -3.12 2.50
N LEU A 15 -5.24 -2.75 2.13
CA LEU A 15 -4.79 -2.48 0.78
C LEU A 15 -4.14 -3.73 0.18
N ILE A 16 -4.57 -4.12 -1.02
CA ILE A 16 -3.90 -5.13 -1.85
C ILE A 16 -3.39 -4.41 -3.09
N TYR A 17 -2.09 -4.51 -3.38
CA TYR A 17 -1.43 -3.73 -4.43
C TYR A 17 -0.48 -4.56 -5.29
N SER A 18 -0.11 -3.99 -6.44
CA SER A 18 0.97 -4.49 -7.30
C SER A 18 1.91 -3.38 -7.77
N ILE A 19 3.19 -3.69 -7.87
CA ILE A 19 4.24 -2.79 -8.36
C ILE A 19 4.89 -3.40 -9.60
N THR A 20 4.89 -2.63 -10.69
CA THR A 20 5.51 -2.97 -11.97
C THR A 20 6.38 -1.78 -12.42
N PRO A 21 7.66 -1.99 -12.78
CA PRO A 21 8.41 -3.26 -12.72
C PRO A 21 8.52 -3.83 -11.29
N PRO A 22 8.82 -5.12 -11.11
CA PRO A 22 8.93 -5.72 -9.78
C PRO A 22 10.02 -5.00 -8.97
N LEU A 23 9.84 -4.94 -7.64
CA LEU A 23 10.89 -4.45 -6.76
C LEU A 23 12.13 -5.33 -6.89
N PRO A 24 13.34 -4.74 -6.88
CA PRO A 24 14.56 -5.53 -6.85
C PRO A 24 14.55 -6.35 -5.55
N GLU A 25 14.51 -7.68 -5.62
CA GLU A 25 14.50 -8.52 -4.41
C GLU A 25 15.93 -8.74 -3.87
N SER A 26 16.06 -8.89 -2.56
CA SER A 26 17.30 -9.28 -1.89
C SER A 26 16.95 -10.05 -0.64
N ASP A 27 17.22 -11.36 -0.65
CA ASP A 27 16.97 -12.25 0.49
C ASP A 27 17.79 -11.88 1.72
N ALA A 28 18.91 -11.19 1.54
CA ALA A 28 19.79 -10.78 2.63
C ALA A 28 19.22 -9.61 3.45
N GLN A 29 18.45 -8.72 2.82
CA GLN A 29 17.89 -7.52 3.45
C GLN A 29 16.53 -7.17 2.82
N PRO A 30 15.42 -7.73 3.34
CA PRO A 30 14.10 -7.38 2.86
C PRO A 30 13.85 -5.88 3.09
N ALA A 31 13.25 -5.22 2.10
CA ALA A 31 12.86 -3.82 2.26
C ALA A 31 11.68 -3.71 3.23
N ALA A 32 11.69 -2.71 4.10
CA ALA A 32 10.59 -2.41 5.01
C ALA A 32 9.61 -1.46 4.30
N PRO A 33 8.36 -1.87 4.07
CA PRO A 33 7.36 -0.98 3.49
C PRO A 33 6.78 -0.04 4.55
N ILE A 34 6.56 1.21 4.15
CA ILE A 34 5.86 2.25 4.91
C ILE A 34 4.68 2.70 4.06
N LEU A 35 3.50 2.73 4.68
CA LEU A 35 2.29 3.30 4.10
C LEU A 35 2.13 4.74 4.61
N GLU A 36 1.98 5.66 3.67
CA GLU A 36 1.45 6.99 3.89
C GLU A 36 0.24 7.16 2.98
N ALA A 37 -0.94 7.40 3.55
CA ALA A 37 -2.14 7.63 2.77
C ALA A 37 -2.98 8.77 3.31
N GLN A 38 -3.72 9.42 2.41
CA GLN A 38 -4.61 10.51 2.72
C GLN A 38 -5.90 10.36 1.92
N ASP A 39 -7.06 10.56 2.56
CA ASP A 39 -8.34 10.61 1.87
C ASP A 39 -8.70 12.02 1.36
N ASP A 40 -9.79 12.14 0.61
CA ASP A 40 -10.30 13.42 0.10
C ASP A 40 -10.93 14.33 1.16
N LEU A 41 -11.03 13.86 2.41
CA LEU A 41 -11.44 14.64 3.57
C LEU A 41 -10.25 15.18 4.37
N GLY A 42 -9.01 14.80 3.99
CA GLY A 42 -7.78 15.19 4.65
C GLY A 42 -7.38 14.29 5.83
N ASN A 43 -8.04 13.16 6.04
CA ASN A 43 -7.62 12.19 7.05
C ASN A 43 -6.36 11.45 6.60
N GLU A 44 -5.43 11.27 7.52
CA GLU A 44 -4.16 10.59 7.27
C GLU A 44 -4.14 9.18 7.85
N TYR A 45 -3.47 8.28 7.14
CA TYR A 45 -3.34 6.87 7.49
C TYR A 45 -1.89 6.45 7.35
N LEU A 46 -1.33 5.95 8.45
CA LEU A 46 0.05 5.51 8.53
C LEU A 46 0.09 4.05 8.96
N ASP A 47 0.93 3.25 8.30
CA ASP A 47 1.25 1.90 8.75
C ASP A 47 2.67 1.53 8.34
N TRP A 48 3.24 0.57 9.06
CA TRP A 48 4.61 0.13 8.91
C TRP A 48 4.63 -1.40 8.83
N GLY A 49 5.36 -1.94 7.86
CA GLY A 49 5.42 -3.38 7.63
C GLY A 49 4.30 -3.86 6.71
N GLY A 50 4.04 -5.17 6.70
CA GLY A 50 3.17 -5.81 5.71
C GLY A 50 3.92 -6.82 4.86
N ALA A 51 3.16 -7.72 4.24
CA ALA A 51 3.71 -8.79 3.42
C ALA A 51 3.74 -8.36 1.96
N TYR A 52 4.84 -8.62 1.29
CA TYR A 52 4.95 -8.51 -0.16
C TYR A 52 5.90 -9.58 -0.69
N GLY A 53 5.85 -9.80 -2.00
CA GLY A 53 6.73 -10.72 -2.70
C GLY A 53 6.45 -10.74 -4.19
N PRO A 54 7.18 -11.54 -4.96
CA PRO A 54 7.01 -11.58 -6.39
C PRO A 54 5.65 -12.22 -6.73
N SER A 55 5.04 -11.72 -7.79
CA SER A 55 3.93 -12.40 -8.47
C SER A 55 4.39 -13.77 -9.01
N PRO A 56 3.48 -14.74 -9.23
CA PRO A 56 3.85 -16.08 -9.68
C PRO A 56 4.64 -16.12 -11.00
N ASP A 57 4.44 -15.13 -11.88
CA ASP A 57 5.16 -14.99 -13.15
C ASP A 57 6.39 -14.08 -13.06
N GLY A 58 6.68 -13.51 -11.89
CA GLY A 58 7.82 -12.61 -11.64
C GLY A 58 7.71 -11.24 -12.30
N SER A 59 6.58 -10.90 -12.94
CA SER A 59 6.41 -9.65 -13.70
C SER A 59 6.15 -8.42 -12.82
N SER A 60 5.80 -8.64 -11.56
CA SER A 60 5.42 -7.61 -10.60
C SER A 60 5.66 -8.06 -9.16
N THR A 61 5.69 -7.12 -8.24
CA THR A 61 5.62 -7.39 -6.80
C THR A 61 4.17 -7.24 -6.33
N HIS A 62 3.64 -8.24 -5.64
CA HIS A 62 2.35 -8.17 -4.95
C HIS A 62 2.55 -7.91 -3.47
N GLY A 63 1.67 -7.15 -2.85
CA GLY A 63 1.71 -6.97 -1.42
C GLY A 63 0.37 -6.59 -0.80
N THR A 64 0.37 -6.66 0.53
CA THR A 64 -0.76 -6.32 1.38
C THR A 64 -0.31 -5.48 2.55
N LEU A 65 -1.06 -4.42 2.83
CA LEU A 65 -0.81 -3.46 3.90
C LEU A 65 -2.13 -3.11 4.57
N SER A 66 -2.08 -2.74 5.85
CA SER A 66 -3.24 -2.22 6.56
C SER A 66 -3.11 -0.71 6.69
N GLY A 67 -4.20 0.00 6.90
CA GLY A 67 -4.17 1.41 7.26
C GLY A 67 -5.15 1.69 8.40
N ARG A 68 -4.72 2.58 9.31
CA ARG A 68 -5.46 2.96 10.51
C ARG A 68 -5.55 4.48 10.62
N PRO A 69 -6.66 5.05 11.12
CA PRO A 69 -7.91 4.35 11.52
C PRO A 69 -8.70 3.82 10.31
N ALA A 70 -9.90 3.28 10.53
CA ALA A 70 -10.79 2.91 9.42
C ALA A 70 -11.18 4.13 8.56
N LEU A 71 -11.36 3.90 7.26
CA LEU A 71 -11.84 4.93 6.33
C LEU A 71 -13.27 5.34 6.69
N PRO A 72 -13.56 6.65 6.80
CA PRO A 72 -14.91 7.16 7.03
C PRO A 72 -15.81 6.83 5.84
N ALA A 73 -17.12 6.78 6.07
CA ALA A 73 -18.09 6.40 5.04
C ALA A 73 -18.20 7.46 3.93
N GLU A 74 -17.84 8.70 4.26
CA GLU A 74 -17.92 9.86 3.39
C GLU A 74 -16.70 10.00 2.46
N ALA A 75 -15.58 9.34 2.77
CA ALA A 75 -14.38 9.37 1.94
C ALA A 75 -14.62 8.66 0.60
N ARG A 76 -14.18 9.29 -0.49
CA ARG A 76 -14.40 8.83 -1.87
C ARG A 76 -13.12 8.45 -2.57
N THR A 77 -12.00 9.06 -2.19
CA THR A 77 -10.70 8.78 -2.82
C THR A 77 -9.66 8.55 -1.73
N LEU A 78 -8.77 7.58 -1.96
CA LEU A 78 -7.59 7.35 -1.15
C LEU A 78 -6.34 7.55 -2.02
N HIS A 79 -5.50 8.50 -1.64
CA HIS A 79 -4.17 8.69 -2.20
C HIS A 79 -3.18 7.91 -1.33
N VAL A 80 -2.36 7.07 -1.96
CA VAL A 80 -1.43 6.17 -1.28
C VAL A 80 -0.03 6.38 -1.81
N ARG A 81 0.92 6.55 -0.90
CA ARG A 81 2.35 6.44 -1.12
C ARG A 81 2.88 5.25 -0.32
N LEU A 82 3.52 4.31 -1.02
CA LEU A 82 4.26 3.20 -0.42
C LEU A 82 5.75 3.45 -0.58
N THR A 83 6.48 3.54 0.53
CA THR A 83 7.93 3.71 0.53
C THR A 83 8.60 2.44 1.03
N PHE A 84 9.49 1.87 0.23
CA PHE A 84 10.29 0.70 0.59
C PHE A 84 11.68 1.15 1.03
N LEU A 85 12.00 0.94 2.30
CA LEU A 85 13.31 1.25 2.88
C LEU A 85 14.22 0.02 2.84
N ARG A 86 15.40 0.13 2.24
CA ARG A 86 16.43 -0.92 2.24
C ARG A 86 17.81 -0.32 2.41
N ALA A 87 18.51 -0.67 3.49
CA ALA A 87 19.92 -0.33 3.70
C ALA A 87 20.28 1.15 3.41
N GLY A 88 19.40 2.08 3.82
CA GLY A 88 19.57 3.52 3.60
C GLY A 88 19.14 4.04 2.22
N SER A 89 18.63 3.17 1.35
CA SER A 89 17.95 3.54 0.10
C SER A 89 16.44 3.51 0.29
N GLU A 90 15.75 4.45 -0.35
CA GLU A 90 14.29 4.55 -0.34
C GLU A 90 13.74 4.50 -1.77
N GLN A 91 12.68 3.73 -1.97
CA GLN A 91 11.96 3.69 -3.24
C GLN A 91 10.47 3.89 -2.97
N SER A 92 9.91 5.00 -3.47
CA SER A 92 8.51 5.34 -3.29
C SER A 92 7.66 5.00 -4.52
N HIS A 93 6.42 4.60 -4.27
CA HIS A 93 5.43 4.28 -5.27
C HIS A 93 4.08 4.88 -4.89
N GLU A 94 3.46 5.57 -5.83
CA GLU A 94 2.20 6.26 -5.59
C GLU A 94 1.07 5.67 -6.42
N ALA A 95 -0.13 5.70 -5.86
CA ALA A 95 -1.36 5.33 -6.53
C ALA A 95 -2.55 6.04 -5.89
N SER A 96 -3.67 6.08 -6.59
CA SER A 96 -4.92 6.59 -6.05
C SER A 96 -6.04 5.62 -6.40
N GLN A 97 -6.98 5.44 -5.48
CA GLN A 97 -8.07 4.49 -5.63
C GLN A 97 -9.39 5.14 -5.19
N GLN A 98 -10.44 4.91 -5.97
CA GLN A 98 -11.79 5.23 -5.55
C GLN A 98 -12.21 4.28 -4.42
N ILE A 99 -12.69 4.85 -3.33
CA ILE A 99 -13.24 4.12 -2.19
C ILE A 99 -14.66 3.71 -2.56
N PRO A 100 -15.00 2.40 -2.48
CA PRO A 100 -16.36 1.96 -2.75
C PRO A 100 -17.34 2.60 -1.76
N VAL A 101 -18.46 3.11 -2.29
CA VAL A 101 -19.56 3.60 -1.47
C VAL A 101 -20.15 2.42 -0.68
N ARG A 102 -20.36 2.62 0.63
CA ARG A 102 -20.95 1.62 1.53
C ARG A 102 -22.48 1.66 1.51
#